data_AF-A0AAJ6B8H3-F1
#
_entry.id   AF-A0AAJ6B8H3-F1
#
_cell.length_a   1.000
_cell.length_b   1.000
_cell.length_c   1.000
_cell.angle_alpha   90.00
_cell.angle_beta   90.00
_cell.angle_gamma   90.00
#
_symmetry.space_group_name_H-M   'P 1'
#
loop_
_entity.id
_entity.type
_entity.pdbx_description
1 polymer ?
#
loop_
_entity_poly.entity_id
_entity_poly.type
_entity_poly.pdbx_seq_one_letter_code
_entity_poly.pdbx_strand_id
1 'polypeptide(L)'
;MPPYVFLGIVHDMDVKVGSTFDDPNMPGIITNTIWFEKTSVGTALRILQENIPAAIPAKMCYLGWQELLEKLIKLVEPEIPDA
;
A
#
# COMPACT_ATOMS: atom_id res chain seq x y z
N MET A 1 14.83 -7.80 1.22
CA MET A 1 13.60 -7.11 0.77
C MET A 1 13.16 -7.80 -0.52
N PRO A 2 12.36 -8.89 -0.44
CA PRO A 2 11.94 -9.64 -1.62
C PRO A 2 10.73 -8.94 -2.32
N PRO A 3 10.46 -9.29 -3.58
CA PRO A 3 10.00 -8.36 -4.60
C PRO A 3 8.47 -8.24 -4.62
N TYR A 4 7.94 -7.03 -4.39
CA TYR A 4 6.54 -6.74 -4.67
C TYR A 4 6.39 -6.48 -6.17
N VAL A 5 5.88 -7.46 -6.91
CA VAL A 5 5.38 -7.25 -8.28
C VAL A 5 4.02 -6.55 -8.17
N PHE A 6 3.88 -5.41 -8.84
CA PHE A 6 2.61 -4.67 -8.94
C PHE A 6 2.16 -4.66 -10.41
N LEU A 7 0.91 -5.04 -10.67
CA LEU A 7 0.25 -4.87 -11.96
C LEU A 7 -1.15 -4.31 -11.74
N GLY A 8 -1.41 -3.10 -12.24
CA GLY A 8 -2.76 -2.57 -12.42
C GLY A 8 -2.87 -1.05 -12.29
N ILE A 9 -3.38 -0.39 -13.34
CA ILE A 9 -3.99 0.95 -13.27
C ILE A 9 -5.50 0.71 -13.23
N VAL A 10 -6.21 1.19 -12.21
CA VAL A 10 -7.68 1.11 -12.21
C VAL A 10 -8.30 2.33 -11.51
N HIS A 11 -9.13 3.07 -12.25
CA HIS A 11 -10.06 4.08 -11.74
C HIS A 11 -11.22 3.38 -11.03
N ASP A 12 -11.59 3.90 -9.85
CA ASP A 12 -12.68 3.42 -8.98
C ASP A 12 -12.57 1.94 -8.56
N MET A 13 -11.88 1.62 -7.45
CA MET A 13 -12.08 0.34 -6.76
C MET A 13 -11.43 0.20 -5.38
N ASP A 14 -12.09 -0.57 -4.52
CA ASP A 14 -11.51 -1.20 -3.34
C ASP A 14 -10.62 -2.37 -3.77
N VAL A 15 -9.34 -2.34 -3.39
CA VAL A 15 -8.35 -3.35 -3.75
C VAL A 15 -8.02 -4.20 -2.54
N LYS A 16 -8.18 -5.53 -2.65
CA LYS A 16 -7.76 -6.48 -1.62
C LYS A 16 -6.63 -7.37 -2.15
N VAL A 17 -5.44 -7.23 -1.56
CA VAL A 17 -4.24 -7.96 -1.98
C VAL A 17 -3.76 -8.88 -0.86
N GLY A 18 -3.59 -10.17 -1.18
CA GLY A 18 -2.93 -11.14 -0.32
C GLY A 18 -1.44 -11.25 -0.65
N SER A 19 -0.58 -11.32 0.36
CA SER A 19 0.85 -11.63 0.19
C SER A 19 1.32 -12.65 1.21
N THR A 20 2.16 -13.59 0.78
CA THR A 20 2.82 -14.59 1.62
C THR A 20 4.31 -14.29 1.76
N PHE A 21 4.94 -14.75 2.83
CA PHE A 21 6.39 -14.73 2.96
C PHE A 21 6.99 -16.01 2.37
N ASP A 22 8.14 -15.88 1.72
CA ASP A 22 8.92 -17.04 1.26
C ASP A 22 9.63 -17.76 2.43
N ASP A 23 9.76 -17.09 3.58
CA ASP A 23 10.34 -17.68 4.79
C ASP A 23 9.36 -18.72 5.38
N PRO A 24 9.74 -20.01 5.43
CA PRO A 24 8.91 -21.07 6.00
C PRO A 24 8.53 -20.83 7.48
N ASN A 25 9.26 -19.97 8.19
CA ASN A 25 9.00 -19.61 9.58
C ASN A 25 7.98 -18.48 9.75
N MET A 26 7.50 -17.87 8.66
CA MET A 26 6.43 -16.87 8.67
C MET A 26 5.22 -17.31 7.84
N PRO A 27 4.61 -18.46 8.18
CA PRO A 27 3.42 -18.93 7.46
C PRO A 27 2.25 -18.00 7.76
N GLY A 28 1.62 -17.49 6.69
CA GLY A 28 0.46 -16.61 6.81
C GLY A 28 0.24 -15.81 5.53
N ILE A 29 -1.02 -15.44 5.28
CA ILE A 29 -1.38 -14.53 4.20
C ILE A 29 -1.67 -13.18 4.83
N ILE A 30 -0.75 -12.22 4.65
CA ILE A 30 -1.05 -10.81 4.94
C ILE A 30 -2.08 -10.34 3.94
N THR A 31 -3.08 -9.62 4.43
CA THR A 31 -4.15 -9.07 3.59
C THR A 31 -4.14 -7.56 3.69
N ASN A 32 -3.99 -6.86 2.57
CA ASN A 32 -4.10 -5.41 2.49
C ASN A 32 -5.39 -5.05 1.78
N THR A 33 -6.28 -4.32 2.45
CA THR A 33 -7.47 -3.72 1.85
C THR A 33 -7.25 -2.23 1.69
N ILE A 34 -7.39 -1.72 0.47
CA ILE A 34 -7.15 -0.34 0.09
C ILE A 34 -8.45 0.22 -0.48
N TRP A 35 -8.94 1.31 0.09
CA TRP A 35 -10.11 2.03 -0.39
C TRP A 35 -9.69 3.37 -0.98
N PHE A 36 -10.31 3.73 -2.10
CA PHE A 36 -10.18 5.04 -2.72
C PHE A 36 -11.57 5.68 -2.81
N GLU A 37 -11.68 6.94 -2.39
CA GLU A 37 -12.92 7.70 -2.47
C GLU A 37 -12.65 9.03 -3.16
N LYS A 38 -13.45 9.35 -4.19
CA LYS A 38 -13.38 10.64 -4.85
C LYS A 38 -13.85 11.74 -3.90
N THR A 39 -13.06 12.80 -3.78
CA THR A 39 -13.39 14.02 -3.04
C THR A 39 -13.48 15.21 -4.00
N SER A 40 -13.84 16.39 -3.49
CA SER A 40 -13.91 17.62 -4.30
C SER A 40 -12.54 18.12 -4.78
N VAL A 41 -11.45 17.73 -4.10
CA VAL A 41 -10.09 18.25 -4.34
C VAL A 41 -9.08 17.17 -4.69
N GLY A 42 -9.50 15.91 -4.81
CA GLY A 42 -8.61 14.78 -5.04
C GLY A 42 -9.25 13.45 -4.65
N THR A 43 -8.45 12.53 -4.14
CA THR A 43 -8.88 11.17 -3.76
C THR A 43 -8.46 10.89 -2.32
N ALA A 44 -9.40 10.50 -1.46
CA ALA A 44 -9.10 9.99 -0.14
C ALA A 44 -8.66 8.53 -0.22
N LEU A 45 -7.63 8.19 0.54
CA LEU A 45 -7.02 6.85 0.58
C LEU A 45 -7.11 6.29 2.00
N ARG A 46 -7.65 5.08 2.14
CA ARG A 46 -7.65 4.32 3.40
C ARG A 46 -7.02 2.95 3.17
N ILE A 47 -6.18 2.51 4.11
CA ILE A 47 -5.48 1.23 4.04
C ILE A 47 -5.70 0.46 5.34
N LEU A 48 -6.05 -0.81 5.25
CA LEU A 48 -6.12 -1.78 6.35
C LEU A 48 -5.20 -2.96 6.02
N GLN A 49 -4.22 -3.22 6.87
CA GLN A 49 -3.34 -4.38 6.76
C GLN A 49 -3.63 -5.35 7.91
N GLU A 50 -4.04 -6.57 7.56
CA GLU A 50 -4.49 -7.60 8.49
C GLU A 50 -3.64 -8.87 8.35
N ASN A 51 -3.77 -9.75 9.35
CA ASN A 51 -3.04 -11.03 9.41
C ASN A 51 -1.51 -10.87 9.35
N ILE A 52 -1.00 -9.78 9.94
CA ILE A 52 0.43 -9.53 10.11
C ILE A 52 1.00 -10.59 11.07
N PRO A 53 1.99 -11.40 10.67
CA PRO A 53 2.63 -12.37 11.55
C PRO A 53 3.19 -11.72 12.81
N ALA A 54 3.08 -12.38 13.97
CA ALA A 54 3.57 -11.85 15.24
C ALA A 54 5.09 -11.56 15.25
N ALA A 55 5.85 -12.21 14.36
CA ALA A 55 7.28 -11.96 14.17
C ALA A 55 7.58 -10.58 13.56
N ILE A 56 6.59 -9.94 12.93
CA ILE A 56 6.72 -8.63 12.28
C ILE A 56 6.15 -7.56 13.20
N PRO A 57 6.98 -6.66 13.75
CA PRO A 57 6.49 -5.56 14.55
C PRO A 57 5.59 -4.64 13.72
N ALA A 58 4.40 -4.32 14.21
CA ALA A 58 3.47 -3.42 13.52
C ALA A 58 4.10 -2.06 13.15
N LYS A 59 5.04 -1.56 13.97
CA LYS A 59 5.79 -0.33 13.68
C LYS A 59 6.59 -0.41 12.37
N MET A 60 7.11 -1.58 12.01
CA MET A 60 7.82 -1.78 10.75
C MET A 60 6.86 -1.73 9.56
N CYS A 61 5.64 -2.26 9.70
CA CYS A 61 4.59 -2.14 8.71
C CYS A 61 4.21 -0.68 8.46
N TYR A 62 4.03 0.11 9.54
CA TYR A 62 3.77 1.55 9.41
C TYR A 62 4.89 2.28 8.68
N LEU A 63 6.15 1.99 9.00
CA LEU A 63 7.31 2.60 8.33
C LEU A 63 7.33 2.27 6.83
N GLY A 64 7.13 1.00 6.46
CA GLY A 64 7.07 0.59 5.06
C GLY A 64 5.93 1.26 4.29
N TRP A 65 4.76 1.42 4.92
CA TRP A 65 3.65 2.17 4.32
C TRP A 65 3.95 3.66 4.16
N GLN A 66 4.59 4.29 5.15
CA GLN A 66 5.00 5.70 5.05
C GLN A 66 5.93 5.94 3.87
N GLU A 67 6.97 5.12 3.72
CA GLU A 67 7.91 5.22 2.59
C GLU A 67 7.23 4.99 1.22
N LEU A 68 6.26 4.07 1.16
CA LEU A 68 5.49 3.81 -0.06
C LEU A 68 4.57 4.99 -0.39
N LEU A 69 3.88 5.55 0.60
CA LEU A 69 2.99 6.70 0.42
C LEU A 69 3.77 7.96 0.00
N GLU A 70 4.97 8.18 0.54
CA GLU A 70 5.85 9.27 0.09
C GLU A 70 6.22 9.15 -1.39
N LYS A 71 6.47 7.92 -1.86
CA LYS A 71 6.73 7.66 -3.29
C LYS A 71 5.48 7.82 -4.13
N LEU A 72 4.32 7.41 -3.62
CA LEU A 72 3.04 7.58 -4.30
C LEU A 72 2.73 9.06 -4.50
N ILE A 73 2.90 9.90 -3.48
CA ILE A 73 2.72 11.36 -3.57
C ILE A 73 3.58 11.91 -4.72
N LYS A 74 4.88 11.60 -4.75
CA LYS A 74 5.79 12.05 -5.81
C LYS A 74 5.39 11.57 -7.22
N LEU A 75 4.71 10.43 -7.32
CA LEU A 75 4.26 9.88 -8.59
C LEU A 75 2.96 10.54 -9.08
N VAL A 76 2.05 10.90 -8.17
CA VAL A 76 0.69 11.34 -8.52
C VAL A 76 0.49 12.86 -8.40
N GLU A 77 1.34 13.56 -7.66
CA GLU A 77 1.31 15.02 -7.50
C GLU A 77 2.53 15.64 -8.20
N PRO A 78 2.47 15.86 -9.53
CA PRO A 78 3.58 16.48 -10.24
C PRO A 78 3.71 17.96 -9.87
N GLU A 79 4.94 18.41 -9.63
CA GLU A 79 5.27 19.84 -9.61
C GLU A 79 5.26 20.36 -11.06
N ILE A 80 4.24 21.14 -11.41
CA ILE A 80 4.11 21.77 -12.73
C ILE A 80 4.58 23.22 -12.58
N PRO A 81 5.67 23.65 -13.25
CA PRO A 81 6.11 25.04 -13.21
C PRO A 81 5.01 25.98 -13.75
N ASP A 82 4.87 27.16 -13.15
CA ASP A 82 4.02 28.21 -13.70
C ASP A 82 4.49 28.55 -15.14
N ALA A 83 3.53 28.69 -16.05
CA ALA A 83 3.74 28.96 -17.47
C ALA A 83 4.23 30.40 -17.74
#